data_AF-A0A5R9GPV0-F1
#
_entry.id   AF-A0A5R9GPV0-F1
#
_cell.length_a   1.000
_cell.length_b   1.000
_cell.length_c   1.000
_cell.angle_alpha   90.00
_cell.angle_beta   90.00
_cell.angle_gamma   90.00
#
_symmetry.space_group_name_H-M   'P 1'
#
loop_
_entity.id
_entity.type
_entity.pdbx_description
1 polymer ?
#
loop_
_entity_poly.entity_id
_entity_poly.type
_entity_poly.pdbx_seq_one_letter_code
_entity_poly.pdbx_strand_id
1 'polypeptide(L)'
;MIAAPVMLFALLGLNMNMAFSSSLMQPDWALALLLASLVAQRHNWLWVLPLVMLHDAVLYWSLETSFVVFAIIPFAMIYFDQHLGPGLPQRLLLVLLVLLAMFYDGWSADSCLLTLCLCVPVWHLLARRYAQYAA
;
A
#
# COMPACT_ATOMS: atom_id res chain seq x y z
N MET A 1 -5.79 -3.45 -16.78
CA MET A 1 -6.33 -3.22 -15.43
C MET A 1 -6.48 -4.56 -14.76
N ILE A 2 -6.01 -4.76 -13.53
CA ILE A 2 -6.12 -6.08 -12.87
C ILE A 2 -6.71 -5.89 -11.47
N ALA A 3 -8.04 -5.81 -11.41
CA ALA A 3 -8.80 -5.66 -10.16
C ALA A 3 -8.70 -6.90 -9.26
N ALA A 4 -8.81 -8.09 -9.87
CA ALA A 4 -8.77 -9.37 -9.16
C ALA A 4 -7.51 -9.59 -8.29
N PRO A 5 -6.27 -9.40 -8.77
CA PRO A 5 -5.09 -9.59 -7.93
C PRO A 5 -4.96 -8.54 -6.83
N VAL A 6 -5.39 -7.29 -7.06
CA VAL A 6 -5.38 -6.25 -6.01
C VAL A 6 -6.33 -6.66 -4.88
N MET A 7 -7.52 -7.13 -5.23
CA MET A 7 -8.49 -7.66 -4.26
C MET A 7 -7.96 -8.90 -3.53
N LEU A 8 -7.38 -9.86 -4.26
CA LEU A 8 -6.77 -11.05 -3.66
C LEU A 8 -5.64 -10.71 -2.70
N PHE A 9 -4.79 -9.75 -3.05
CA PHE A 9 -3.73 -9.27 -2.17
C PHE A 9 -4.27 -8.60 -0.92
N ALA A 10 -5.30 -7.76 -1.04
CA ALA A 10 -5.92 -7.13 0.11
C ALA A 10 -6.53 -8.16 1.06
N LEU A 11 -7.29 -9.12 0.51
CA LEU A 11 -7.88 -10.20 1.30
C LEU A 11 -6.80 -11.07 1.95
N LEU A 12 -5.75 -11.44 1.21
CA LEU A 12 -4.63 -12.20 1.75
C LEU A 12 -3.97 -11.45 2.90
N GLY A 13 -3.65 -10.17 2.71
CA GLY A 13 -3.02 -9.36 3.74
C GLY A 13 -3.91 -9.19 4.98
N LEU A 14 -5.22 -8.99 4.81
CA LEU A 14 -6.16 -8.93 5.93
C LEU A 14 -6.23 -10.24 6.70
N ASN A 15 -6.25 -11.38 5.99
CA ASN A 15 -6.20 -12.69 6.64
C ASN A 15 -4.89 -12.86 7.42
N MET A 16 -3.76 -12.40 6.89
CA MET A 16 -2.46 -12.47 7.57
C MET A 16 -2.42 -11.56 8.81
N ASN A 17 -2.88 -10.30 8.71
CA ASN A 17 -2.98 -9.40 9.86
C ASN A 17 -3.80 -10.02 11.00
N MET A 18 -4.92 -10.68 10.67
CA MET A 18 -5.76 -11.36 11.66
C MET A 18 -5.12 -12.63 12.21
N ALA A 19 -4.57 -13.49 11.35
CA ALA A 19 -3.97 -14.77 11.73
C ALA A 19 -2.75 -14.59 12.65
N PHE A 20 -2.00 -13.51 12.47
CA PHE A 20 -0.82 -13.19 13.24
C PHE A 20 -1.02 -12.03 14.22
N SER A 21 -2.27 -11.64 14.50
CA SER A 21 -2.61 -10.52 15.41
C SER A 21 -2.03 -10.65 16.82
N SER A 22 -1.77 -11.87 17.29
CA SER A 22 -1.12 -12.13 18.58
C SER A 22 0.41 -12.19 18.53
N SER A 23 1.03 -12.05 17.34
CA SER A 23 2.47 -12.03 17.18
C SER A 23 3.03 -10.69 17.66
N LEU A 24 4.13 -10.73 18.42
CA LEU A 24 4.84 -9.54 18.89
C LEU A 24 5.45 -8.69 17.78
N MET A 25 5.75 -9.31 16.62
CA MET A 25 6.45 -8.65 15.52
C MET A 25 5.86 -9.12 14.20
N GLN A 26 5.11 -8.25 13.53
CA GLN A 26 4.51 -8.52 12.22
C GLN A 26 4.40 -7.21 11.41
N PRO A 27 4.51 -7.27 10.08
CA PRO A 27 4.13 -6.13 9.25
C PRO A 27 2.62 -5.93 9.25
N ASP A 28 2.18 -4.76 8.79
CA ASP A 28 0.85 -4.62 8.23
C ASP A 28 0.85 -5.20 6.81
N TRP A 29 0.48 -6.48 6.71
CA TRP A 29 0.48 -7.24 5.46
C TRP A 29 -0.47 -6.64 4.44
N ALA A 30 -1.69 -6.29 4.86
CA ALA A 30 -2.70 -5.71 3.99
C ALA A 30 -2.25 -4.38 3.41
N LEU A 31 -1.80 -3.49 4.29
CA LEU A 31 -1.35 -2.16 3.91
C LEU A 31 -0.09 -2.21 3.03
N ALA A 32 0.88 -3.09 3.33
CA ALA A 32 2.06 -3.30 2.48
C ALA A 32 1.68 -3.72 1.05
N LEU A 33 0.77 -4.68 0.91
CA LEU A 33 0.36 -5.20 -0.39
C LEU A 33 -0.49 -4.19 -1.18
N LEU A 34 -1.40 -3.50 -0.50
CA LEU A 34 -2.22 -2.44 -1.09
C LEU A 34 -1.34 -1.27 -1.56
N LEU A 35 -0.40 -0.83 -0.73
CA LEU A 35 0.57 0.22 -1.07
C LEU A 35 1.44 -0.18 -2.26
N ALA A 36 2.00 -1.40 -2.23
CA ALA A 36 2.80 -1.92 -3.32
C ALA A 36 2.02 -1.93 -4.64
N SER A 37 0.74 -2.32 -4.60
CA SER A 37 -0.11 -2.36 -5.80
C SER A 37 -0.44 -0.98 -6.36
N LEU A 38 -0.62 0.02 -5.48
CA LEU A 38 -0.90 1.40 -5.85
C LEU A 38 0.32 2.06 -6.47
N VAL A 39 1.47 1.91 -5.80
CA VAL A 39 2.74 2.49 -6.22
C VAL A 39 3.26 1.80 -7.48
N ALA A 40 2.94 0.52 -7.71
CA ALA A 40 3.27 -0.19 -8.94
C ALA A 40 2.59 0.43 -10.16
N GLN A 41 1.28 0.68 -10.08
CA GLN A 41 0.50 1.24 -11.18
C GLN A 41 -0.57 2.20 -10.64
N ARG A 42 -0.42 3.49 -10.97
CA ARG A 42 -1.30 4.57 -10.47
C ARG A 42 -2.79 4.27 -10.64
N HIS A 43 -3.20 3.68 -11.76
CA HIS A 43 -4.61 3.40 -12.09
C HIS A 43 -5.27 2.35 -11.17
N ASN A 44 -4.50 1.65 -10.33
CA ASN A 44 -5.06 0.72 -9.36
C ASN A 44 -5.80 1.44 -8.21
N TRP A 45 -5.66 2.76 -8.08
CA TRP A 45 -6.29 3.56 -7.03
C TRP A 45 -7.79 3.31 -6.87
N LEU A 46 -8.53 3.13 -7.98
CA LEU A 46 -9.98 2.87 -7.95
C LEU A 46 -10.32 1.59 -7.17
N TRP A 47 -9.42 0.61 -7.17
CA TRP A 47 -9.58 -0.67 -6.47
C TRP A 47 -8.89 -0.68 -5.11
N VAL A 48 -7.76 0.02 -4.99
CA VAL A 48 -7.01 0.11 -3.73
C VAL A 48 -7.80 0.89 -2.69
N LEU A 49 -8.39 2.04 -3.03
CA LEU A 49 -9.05 2.90 -2.04
C LEU A 49 -10.23 2.22 -1.31
N PRO A 50 -11.18 1.54 -1.99
CA PRO A 50 -12.22 0.80 -1.30
C PRO A 50 -11.67 -0.31 -0.40
N LEU A 51 -10.57 -0.95 -0.79
CA LEU A 51 -9.94 -2.01 0.00
C LEU A 51 -9.17 -1.47 1.20
N VAL A 52 -8.61 -0.26 1.11
CA VAL A 52 -8.05 0.46 2.28
C VAL A 52 -9.18 0.87 3.24
N MET A 53 -10.33 1.32 2.75
CA MET A 53 -11.49 1.56 3.63
C MET A 53 -11.94 0.29 4.34
N LEU A 54 -12.01 -0.83 3.62
CA LEU A 54 -12.34 -2.14 4.22
C LEU A 54 -11.29 -2.53 5.27
N HIS A 55 -10.02 -2.31 4.97
CA HIS A 55 -8.93 -2.56 5.90
C HIS A 55 -9.08 -1.76 7.19
N ASP A 56 -9.33 -0.46 7.07
CA ASP A 56 -9.46 0.40 8.23
C ASP A 56 -10.68 0.01 9.07
N ALA A 57 -11.79 -0.33 8.41
CA ALA A 57 -13.00 -0.79 9.07
C ALA A 57 -12.76 -2.08 9.88
N VAL A 58 -11.95 -2.99 9.33
CA VAL A 58 -11.67 -4.30 9.93
C VAL A 58 -10.67 -4.20 11.08
N LEU A 59 -9.61 -3.40 10.95
CA LEU A 59 -8.53 -3.33 11.95
C LEU A 59 -8.71 -2.24 13.00
N TYR A 60 -9.23 -1.08 12.61
CA TYR A 60 -9.34 0.08 13.49
C TYR A 60 -10.79 0.41 13.87
N TRP A 61 -11.77 -0.29 13.29
CA TRP A 61 -13.19 0.07 13.45
C TRP A 61 -13.47 1.54 13.05
N SER A 62 -12.68 2.05 12.10
CA SER A 62 -12.67 3.43 11.61
C SER A 62 -12.51 3.40 10.09
N LEU A 63 -12.93 4.45 9.37
CA LEU A 63 -12.79 4.51 7.91
C LEU A 63 -11.67 5.45 7.46
N GLU A 64 -11.07 6.21 8.36
CA GLU A 64 -10.25 7.37 8.00
C GLU A 64 -8.77 7.19 8.30
N THR A 65 -8.41 6.19 9.12
CA THR A 65 -7.07 6.01 9.69
C THR A 65 -5.97 6.03 8.64
N SER A 66 -5.97 5.05 7.72
CA SER A 66 -5.01 4.99 6.61
C SER A 66 -5.59 5.52 5.31
N PHE A 67 -6.92 5.51 5.17
CA PHE A 67 -7.62 5.93 3.96
C PHE A 67 -7.24 7.33 3.49
N VAL A 68 -7.19 8.32 4.40
CA VAL A 68 -6.91 9.72 4.04
C VAL A 68 -5.54 9.83 3.37
N VAL A 69 -4.54 9.15 3.93
CA VAL A 69 -3.17 9.15 3.39
C VAL A 69 -3.13 8.45 2.04
N PHE A 70 -3.77 7.29 1.92
CA PHE A 70 -3.84 6.55 0.65
C PHE A 70 -4.62 7.30 -0.43
N ALA A 71 -5.65 8.06 -0.07
CA ALA A 71 -6.42 8.88 -1.00
C ALA A 71 -5.57 9.99 -1.63
N ILE A 72 -4.58 10.52 -0.90
CA ILE A 72 -3.68 11.57 -1.39
C ILE A 72 -2.65 11.02 -2.39
N ILE A 73 -2.18 9.78 -2.20
CA ILE A 73 -1.11 9.17 -3.00
C ILE A 73 -1.37 9.21 -4.52
N PRO A 74 -2.54 8.80 -5.05
CA PRO A 74 -2.83 8.85 -6.48
C PRO A 74 -2.71 10.27 -7.05
N PHE A 75 -3.22 11.28 -6.34
CA PHE A 75 -3.16 12.68 -6.77
C PHE A 75 -1.71 13.18 -6.76
N ALA A 76 -0.96 12.87 -5.71
CA ALA A 76 0.46 13.19 -5.64
C ALA A 76 1.25 12.51 -6.77
N MET A 77 0.97 11.23 -7.06
CA MET A 77 1.59 10.51 -8.19
C MET A 77 1.28 11.17 -9.52
N ILE A 78 0.04 11.57 -9.78
CA ILE A 78 -0.34 12.26 -11.03
C ILE A 78 0.42 13.58 -11.15
N TYR A 79 0.47 14.36 -10.07
CA TYR A 79 1.18 15.63 -10.05
C TYR A 79 2.68 15.47 -10.31
N PHE A 80 3.34 14.56 -9.59
CA PHE A 80 4.78 14.32 -9.75
C PHE A 80 5.12 13.67 -11.09
N ASP A 81 4.32 12.71 -11.57
CA ASP A 81 4.51 12.10 -12.90
C ASP A 81 4.46 13.16 -14.02
N GLN A 82 3.63 14.20 -13.87
CA GLN A 82 3.52 15.27 -14.86
C GLN A 82 4.69 16.27 -14.83
N HIS A 83 5.23 16.58 -13.65
CA HIS A 83 6.25 17.62 -13.50
C HIS A 83 7.69 17.09 -13.51
N LEU A 84 7.91 15.89 -12.96
CA LEU A 84 9.23 15.28 -12.77
C LEU A 84 9.42 14.01 -13.60
N GLY A 85 8.36 13.52 -14.25
CA GLY A 85 8.35 12.25 -14.96
C GLY A 85 8.17 11.04 -14.04
N PRO A 86 7.94 9.84 -14.59
CA PRO A 86 7.72 8.63 -13.80
C PRO A 86 9.03 8.15 -13.15
N GLY A 87 9.30 8.62 -11.93
CA GLY A 87 10.53 8.32 -11.18
C GLY A 87 10.36 7.33 -10.02
N LEU A 88 11.41 6.55 -9.76
CA LEU A 88 11.56 5.69 -8.57
C LEU A 88 11.63 6.51 -7.25
N PRO A 89 12.34 7.66 -7.20
CA PRO A 89 12.45 8.47 -5.97
C PRO A 89 11.10 9.02 -5.47
N GLN A 90 10.23 9.49 -6.36
CA GLN A 90 8.92 10.03 -5.95
C GLN A 90 8.07 8.95 -5.28
N ARG A 91 8.13 7.73 -5.81
CA ARG A 91 7.34 6.59 -5.34
C ARG A 91 7.82 6.15 -3.96
N LEU A 92 9.13 6.21 -3.73
CA LEU A 92 9.72 5.93 -2.43
C LEU A 92 9.32 6.98 -1.39
N LEU A 93 9.25 8.26 -1.76
CA LEU A 93 8.72 9.33 -0.87
C LEU A 93 7.27 9.07 -0.48
N LEU A 94 6.43 8.60 -1.41
CA LEU A 94 5.04 8.25 -1.11
C LEU A 94 4.93 7.05 -0.17
N VAL A 95 5.80 6.05 -0.32
CA VAL A 95 5.88 4.93 0.63
C VAL A 95 6.30 5.41 2.02
N LEU A 96 7.27 6.32 2.10
CA LEU A 96 7.70 6.92 3.37
C LEU A 96 6.59 7.74 4.04
N LEU A 97 5.74 8.42 3.26
CA LEU A 97 4.59 9.14 3.80
C LEU A 97 3.61 8.18 4.49
N VAL A 98 3.35 7.01 3.91
CA VAL A 98 2.48 6.00 4.53
C VAL A 98 3.11 5.40 5.78
N LEU A 99 4.41 5.15 5.78
CA LEU A 99 5.12 4.68 6.98
C LEU A 99 5.02 5.68 8.12
N LEU A 100 5.11 6.99 7.82
CA LEU A 100 4.94 8.04 8.82
C LEU A 100 3.52 8.03 9.41
N ALA A 101 2.51 7.76 8.59
CA ALA A 101 1.14 7.60 9.06
C ALA A 101 0.98 6.39 9.99
N MET A 102 1.57 5.24 9.65
CA MET A 102 1.56 4.07 10.54
C MET A 102 2.19 4.37 11.91
N PHE A 103 3.29 5.14 11.93
CA PHE A 103 3.89 5.58 13.19
C PHE A 103 2.95 6.45 14.02
N TYR A 104 2.20 7.35 13.36
CA TYR A 104 1.19 8.17 14.03
C TYR A 104 0.06 7.32 14.63
N ASP A 105 -0.34 6.24 13.93
CA ASP A 105 -1.34 5.28 14.39
C ASP A 105 -0.82 4.32 15.49
N GLY A 106 0.43 4.50 15.94
CA GLY A 106 1.00 3.78 17.07
C GLY A 106 1.66 2.45 16.72
N TRP A 107 1.91 2.17 15.44
CA TRP A 107 2.67 0.98 15.05
C TRP A 107 4.12 1.07 15.52
N SER A 108 4.69 -0.08 15.92
CA SER A 108 6.09 -0.16 16.30
C SER A 108 7.01 0.05 15.09
N ALA A 109 8.21 0.58 15.37
CA ALA A 109 9.23 0.79 14.34
C ALA A 109 9.57 -0.51 13.58
N ASP A 110 9.59 -1.63 14.30
CA ASP A 110 9.82 -2.96 13.73
C ASP A 110 8.75 -3.34 12.71
N SER A 111 7.48 -3.09 13.04
CA SER A 111 6.35 -3.41 12.16
C SER A 111 6.37 -2.52 10.91
N CYS A 112 6.69 -1.22 11.07
CA CYS A 112 6.89 -0.30 9.96
C CYS A 112 8.02 -0.77 9.03
N LEU A 113 9.18 -1.16 9.60
CA LEU A 113 10.30 -1.68 8.82
C LEU A 113 9.94 -2.96 8.09
N LEU A 114 9.26 -3.90 8.74
CA LEU A 114 8.79 -5.13 8.10
C LEU A 114 7.79 -4.84 6.98
N THR A 115 6.90 -3.86 7.18
CA THR A 115 5.93 -3.42 6.16
C THR A 115 6.66 -2.85 4.94
N LEU A 116 7.70 -2.04 5.15
CA LEU A 116 8.55 -1.53 4.07
C LEU A 116 9.30 -2.67 3.36
N CYS A 117 9.93 -3.58 4.12
CA CYS A 117 10.66 -4.73 3.60
C CYS A 117 9.77 -5.67 2.77
N LEU A 118 8.48 -5.77 3.09
CA LEU A 118 7.51 -6.50 2.29
C LEU A 118 7.02 -5.69 1.08
N CYS A 119 6.73 -4.41 1.26
CA CYS A 119 6.17 -3.53 0.24
C CYS A 119 7.13 -3.36 -0.96
N VAL A 120 8.40 -3.06 -0.73
CA VAL A 120 9.38 -2.77 -1.79
C VAL A 120 9.55 -3.93 -2.80
N PRO A 121 9.81 -5.19 -2.39
CA PRO A 121 9.96 -6.28 -3.35
C PRO A 121 8.66 -6.59 -4.08
N VAL A 122 7.51 -6.55 -3.39
CA VAL A 122 6.20 -6.76 -4.03
C VAL A 122 5.93 -5.68 -5.06
N TRP A 123 6.20 -4.41 -4.73
CA TRP A 123 6.09 -3.30 -5.66
C TRP A 123 6.95 -3.53 -6.89
N HIS A 124 8.23 -3.89 -6.71
CA HIS A 124 9.16 -4.13 -7.81
C HIS A 124 8.67 -5.26 -8.73
N LEU A 125 8.19 -6.37 -8.17
CA LEU A 125 7.64 -7.49 -8.93
C LEU A 125 6.40 -7.10 -9.73
N LEU A 126 5.48 -6.34 -9.11
CA LEU A 126 4.26 -5.88 -9.77
C LEU A 126 4.57 -4.88 -10.87
N ALA A 127 5.43 -3.90 -10.61
CA ALA A 127 5.84 -2.92 -11.61
C ALA A 127 6.45 -3.60 -12.86
N ARG A 128 7.29 -4.62 -12.66
CA ARG A 128 7.85 -5.41 -13.77
C ARG A 128 6.79 -6.15 -14.57
N ARG A 129 5.82 -6.80 -13.90
CA ARG A 129 4.71 -7.47 -14.59
C ARG A 129 3.85 -6.48 -15.38
N TYR A 130 3.52 -5.33 -14.80
CA TYR A 130 2.74 -4.32 -15.50
C TYR A 130 3.47 -3.77 -16.73
N ALA A 131 4.79 -3.59 -16.66
CA ALA A 131 5.60 -3.20 -17.82
C ALA A 131 5.55 -4.25 -18.93
N GLN A 132 5.56 -5.55 -18.60
CA GLN A 132 5.45 -6.64 -19.57
C GLN A 132 4.09 -6.70 -20.26
N TYR A 133 3.00 -6.36 -19.57
CA TYR A 133 1.66 -6.34 -20.17
C TYR A 133 1.38 -5.10 -21.03
N ALA A 134 2.22 -4.06 -20.93
CA ALA A 134 2.07 -2.81 -21.67
C ALA A 134 2.89 -2.76 -22.97
N ALA A 135 3.81 -3.72 -23.16
CA ALA A 135 4.62 -3.91 -24.37
C ALA A 135 3.95 -4.91 -25.32
#